data_AF-A0A535H6Y4-F1
#
_entry.id   AF-A0A535H6Y4-F1
#
_cell.length_a   1.000
_cell.length_b   1.000
_cell.length_c   1.000
_cell.angle_alpha   90.00
_cell.angle_beta   90.00
_cell.angle_gamma   90.00
#
_symmetry.space_group_name_H-M   'P 1'
#
loop_
_entity.id
_entity.type
_entity.pdbx_description
1 polymer ?
#
loop_
_entity_poly.entity_id
_entity_poly.type
_entity_poly.pdbx_seq_one_letter_code
_entity_poly.pdbx_strand_id
1 'polypeptide(L)'
;MGEIDTQRVYNTLFPYYIEACAVTQYRKRGDTPGGWGGHAAIFMNGAEIDPDAAYPRLRLAAAGADLSRPESGVGVSVNRIFTNVNWVAIPGRPEFFRGGLRAGEILDDSFYESAVRRAAAAGWFGGIAVAAELVRRKPPGTPLQELVVRHSIGTDFAMNFARTAYSARLPLGREALGRAIGYLNAVNERARTSGYTWDAYTNNCSHVAHNALAVAGVWDPKEARASGPMSVAMDVVSVIRAIALRRMSDFSFPANTFVRLYEAGNERPIDDALDASRNHDIVRTMNDRWLSTGPGALIATYPLHDAERNRLFTAGRDPFLFSVPVLWDKEQKFKMLTRTPPSHATDLYANLTYFRDRYAAALANQPVLENAFADRFREHLAGELRRTEALMSEYRLLAGVTGG
;
A
#
# COMPACT_ATOMS: atom_id res chain seq x y z
N MET A 1 -33.01 2.39 5.53
CA MET A 1 -31.65 2.79 5.97
C MET A 1 -30.72 2.63 4.79
N GLY A 2 -30.10 3.72 4.32
CA GLY A 2 -29.09 3.62 3.25
C GLY A 2 -27.86 2.90 3.76
N GLU A 3 -27.22 2.12 2.88
CA GLU A 3 -25.92 1.50 3.16
C GLU A 3 -24.89 2.60 3.48
N ILE A 4 -24.17 2.48 4.60
CA ILE A 4 -23.13 3.45 4.97
C ILE A 4 -22.01 3.34 3.93
N ASP A 5 -21.68 4.47 3.28
CA ASP A 5 -20.50 4.57 2.42
C ASP A 5 -19.23 4.63 3.30
N THR A 6 -18.79 3.45 3.76
CA THR A 6 -17.68 3.31 4.71
C THR A 6 -16.38 3.88 4.17
N GLN A 7 -16.16 3.86 2.85
CA GLN A 7 -15.00 4.46 2.23
C GLN A 7 -15.05 5.98 2.29
N ARG A 8 -16.21 6.60 2.04
CA ARG A 8 -16.39 8.05 2.20
C ARG A 8 -16.22 8.50 3.64
N VAL A 9 -16.80 7.78 4.60
CA VAL A 9 -16.63 8.06 6.03
C VAL A 9 -15.14 8.01 6.39
N TYR A 10 -14.44 6.95 5.99
CA TYR A 10 -13.00 6.83 6.23
C TYR A 10 -12.22 7.99 5.61
N ASN A 11 -12.47 8.29 4.33
CA ASN A 11 -11.75 9.34 3.59
C ASN A 11 -11.99 10.74 4.17
N THR A 12 -13.16 10.97 4.76
CA THR A 12 -13.48 12.24 5.43
C THR A 12 -12.62 12.41 6.68
N LEU A 13 -12.54 11.35 7.51
CA LEU A 13 -11.78 11.37 8.77
C LEU A 13 -10.26 11.29 8.56
N PHE A 14 -9.81 10.59 7.52
CA PHE A 14 -8.40 10.37 7.19
C PHE A 14 -8.16 10.67 5.68
N PRO A 15 -8.06 11.95 5.29
CA PRO A 15 -7.97 12.33 3.88
C PRO A 15 -6.63 12.01 3.23
N TYR A 16 -5.57 11.84 4.02
CA TYR A 16 -4.23 11.52 3.56
C TYR A 16 -3.80 10.17 4.12
N TYR A 17 -3.57 9.19 3.25
CA TYR A 17 -3.10 7.87 3.66
C TYR A 17 -2.39 7.15 2.51
N ILE A 18 -1.56 6.18 2.87
CA ILE A 18 -1.03 5.17 1.95
C ILE A 18 -1.59 3.81 2.35
N GLU A 19 -2.02 3.05 1.36
CA GLU A 19 -2.44 1.67 1.50
C GLU A 19 -1.51 0.77 0.70
N ALA A 20 -0.74 -0.07 1.38
CA ALA A 20 0.15 -1.03 0.72
C ALA A 20 -0.53 -2.39 0.59
N CYS A 21 -0.60 -2.88 -0.64
CA CYS A 21 -1.31 -4.08 -1.03
C CYS A 21 -0.31 -5.18 -1.38
N ALA A 22 -0.43 -6.34 -0.73
CA ALA A 22 0.15 -7.60 -1.18
C ALA A 22 -0.91 -8.38 -1.96
N VAL A 23 -0.64 -8.71 -3.22
CA VAL A 23 -1.63 -9.37 -4.09
C VAL A 23 -1.20 -10.78 -4.47
N THR A 24 -2.18 -11.69 -4.59
CA THR A 24 -1.97 -13.11 -4.91
C THR A 24 -1.30 -13.31 -6.27
N GLN A 25 -0.83 -14.53 -6.54
CA GLN A 25 -0.30 -14.93 -7.85
C GLN A 25 -1.34 -14.64 -8.97
N TYR A 26 -0.89 -14.06 -10.08
CA TYR A 26 -1.72 -13.89 -11.28
C TYR A 26 -1.98 -15.25 -11.94
N ARG A 27 -3.24 -15.53 -12.28
CA ARG A 27 -3.61 -16.78 -12.95
C ARG A 27 -4.78 -16.60 -13.91
N LYS A 28 -4.45 -16.40 -15.19
CA LYS A 28 -5.41 -16.44 -16.30
C LYS A 28 -5.66 -17.89 -16.72
N ARG A 29 -6.91 -18.24 -17.02
CA ARG A 29 -7.29 -19.60 -17.45
C ARG A 29 -6.68 -19.89 -18.82
N GLY A 30 -6.10 -21.08 -18.98
CA GLY A 30 -5.41 -21.49 -20.21
C GLY A 30 -3.96 -21.01 -20.34
N ASP A 31 -3.51 -20.09 -19.48
CA ASP A 31 -2.16 -19.50 -19.54
C ASP A 31 -1.25 -20.03 -18.43
N THR A 32 0.06 -19.83 -18.61
CA THR A 32 1.05 -20.08 -17.55
C THR A 32 0.81 -19.10 -16.38
N PRO A 33 0.75 -19.59 -15.13
CA PRO A 33 0.64 -18.71 -13.96
C PRO A 33 1.79 -17.71 -13.87
N GLY A 34 1.52 -16.55 -13.27
CA GLY A 34 2.54 -15.55 -12.95
C GLY A 34 3.51 -16.03 -11.86
N GLY A 35 4.49 -15.18 -11.53
CA GLY A 35 5.46 -15.47 -10.47
C GLY A 35 4.80 -15.78 -9.12
N TRP A 36 5.33 -16.79 -8.42
CA TRP A 36 4.82 -17.26 -7.13
C TRP A 36 4.97 -16.24 -5.99
N GLY A 37 5.85 -15.24 -6.16
CA GLY A 37 6.03 -14.15 -5.20
C GLY A 37 4.81 -13.23 -5.03
N GLY A 38 3.82 -13.31 -5.92
CA GLY A 38 2.69 -12.38 -5.95
C GLY A 38 3.08 -11.05 -6.59
N HIS A 39 2.50 -9.95 -6.12
CA HIS A 39 2.86 -8.59 -6.51
C HIS A 39 2.57 -7.61 -5.36
N ALA A 40 3.18 -6.43 -5.39
CA ALA A 40 2.94 -5.36 -4.43
C ALA A 40 2.50 -4.10 -5.17
N ALA A 41 1.55 -3.37 -4.61
CA ALA A 41 1.12 -2.08 -5.13
C ALA A 41 0.78 -1.16 -3.97
N ILE A 42 0.71 0.14 -4.21
CA ILE A 42 0.22 1.09 -3.20
C ILE A 42 -0.95 1.89 -3.76
N PHE A 43 -1.89 2.26 -2.90
CA PHE A 43 -2.93 3.24 -3.19
C PHE A 43 -2.74 4.43 -2.26
N MET A 44 -2.87 5.65 -2.78
CA MET A 44 -2.59 6.87 -2.04
C MET A 44 -3.74 7.86 -2.18
N ASN A 45 -4.44 8.15 -1.08
CA ASN A 45 -5.41 9.25 -1.07
C ASN A 45 -4.72 10.56 -0.72
N GLY A 46 -5.10 11.64 -1.41
CA GLY A 46 -4.41 12.92 -1.37
C GLY A 46 -3.23 13.05 -2.34
N ALA A 47 -2.99 12.04 -3.18
CA ALA A 47 -2.17 12.13 -4.38
C ALA A 47 -3.05 12.31 -5.62
N GLU A 48 -2.55 13.02 -6.62
CA GLU A 48 -3.17 13.21 -7.94
C GLU A 48 -2.15 12.90 -9.04
N ILE A 49 -2.62 12.37 -10.17
CA ILE A 49 -1.80 12.25 -11.38
C ILE A 49 -1.52 13.66 -11.89
N ASP A 50 -0.28 13.92 -12.28
CA ASP A 50 0.11 15.17 -12.94
C ASP A 50 -0.25 15.08 -14.44
N PRO A 51 -1.33 15.76 -14.90
CA PRO A 51 -1.82 15.62 -16.27
C PRO A 51 -0.90 16.29 -17.29
N ASP A 52 -0.04 17.21 -16.85
CA ASP A 52 0.88 17.96 -17.72
C ASP A 52 2.22 17.23 -17.91
N ALA A 53 2.43 16.13 -17.19
CA ALA A 53 3.64 15.33 -17.32
C ALA A 53 3.60 14.40 -18.54
N ALA A 54 4.69 14.37 -19.32
CA ALA A 54 4.85 13.47 -20.46
C ALA A 54 5.03 11.97 -20.09
N TYR A 55 5.11 11.64 -18.80
CA TYR A 55 5.24 10.29 -18.26
C TYR A 55 4.64 10.24 -16.85
N PRO A 56 4.36 9.05 -16.27
CA PRO A 56 3.74 8.94 -14.95
C PRO A 56 4.48 9.74 -13.87
N ARG A 57 3.80 10.79 -13.41
CA ARG A 57 4.19 11.64 -12.28
C ARG A 57 2.97 11.89 -11.41
N LEU A 58 3.25 12.12 -10.15
CA LEU A 58 2.25 12.48 -9.15
C LEU A 58 2.51 13.88 -8.62
N ARG A 59 1.44 14.52 -8.20
CA ARG A 59 1.50 15.72 -7.36
C ARG A 59 0.60 15.54 -6.15
N LEU A 60 0.89 16.30 -5.11
CA LEU A 60 0.02 16.35 -3.95
C LEU A 60 -1.29 17.03 -4.35
N ALA A 61 -2.43 16.47 -3.93
CA ALA A 61 -3.74 17.09 -4.16
C ALA A 61 -3.75 18.52 -3.60
N ALA A 62 -4.51 19.45 -4.18
CA ALA A 62 -4.56 20.82 -3.67
C ALA A 62 -5.00 20.86 -2.19
N ALA A 63 -4.54 21.87 -1.44
CA ALA A 63 -5.06 22.09 -0.09
C ALA A 63 -6.56 22.40 -0.18
N GLY A 64 -7.38 21.71 0.62
CA GLY A 64 -8.85 21.86 0.58
C GLY A 64 -9.56 21.11 -0.56
N ALA A 65 -8.86 20.29 -1.34
CA ALA A 65 -9.50 19.41 -2.31
C ALA A 65 -10.48 18.43 -1.60
N ASP A 66 -11.60 18.11 -2.24
CA ASP A 66 -12.53 17.09 -1.76
C ASP A 66 -11.93 15.70 -1.95
N LEU A 67 -11.31 15.20 -0.88
CA LEU A 67 -10.70 13.87 -0.81
C LEU A 67 -11.64 12.81 -0.20
N SER A 68 -12.91 13.16 0.04
CA SER A 68 -13.90 12.26 0.66
C SER A 68 -14.41 11.19 -0.30
N ARG A 69 -14.29 11.42 -1.62
CA ARG A 69 -14.89 10.56 -2.64
C ARG A 69 -14.08 9.26 -2.85
N PRO A 70 -14.72 8.12 -3.15
CA PRO A 70 -13.97 6.89 -3.48
C PRO A 70 -13.08 7.00 -4.73
N GLU A 71 -13.39 7.93 -5.63
CA GLU A 71 -12.63 8.22 -6.84
C GLU A 71 -11.37 9.04 -6.58
N SER A 72 -11.21 9.64 -5.39
CA SER A 72 -10.01 10.37 -5.04
C SER A 72 -8.83 9.42 -4.81
N GLY A 73 -7.63 9.94 -5.04
CA GLY A 73 -6.39 9.19 -4.87
C GLY A 73 -5.93 8.44 -6.13
N VAL A 74 -4.78 7.80 -5.99
CA VAL A 74 -4.06 7.17 -7.10
C VAL A 74 -3.49 5.83 -6.66
N GLY A 75 -3.71 4.81 -7.47
CA GLY A 75 -2.99 3.55 -7.41
C GLY A 75 -1.64 3.63 -8.12
N VAL A 76 -0.60 3.09 -7.51
CA VAL A 76 0.76 3.05 -8.06
C VAL A 76 1.22 1.59 -8.08
N SER A 77 1.69 1.16 -9.24
CA SER A 77 2.17 -0.20 -9.47
C SER A 77 3.43 -0.21 -10.30
N VAL A 78 4.34 -1.12 -9.97
CA VAL A 78 5.62 -1.36 -10.66
C VAL A 78 5.45 -2.53 -11.62
N ASN A 79 5.94 -2.42 -12.86
CA ASN A 79 5.85 -3.53 -13.80
C ASN A 79 7.17 -3.81 -14.49
N ARG A 80 7.58 -5.08 -14.49
CA ARG A 80 8.82 -5.56 -15.11
C ARG A 80 8.91 -5.34 -16.62
N ILE A 81 7.79 -5.07 -17.29
CA ILE A 81 7.78 -4.86 -18.74
C ILE A 81 8.23 -3.45 -19.14
N PHE A 82 8.19 -2.49 -18.20
CA PHE A 82 8.58 -1.11 -18.45
C PHE A 82 10.10 -0.99 -18.61
N THR A 83 10.57 -0.01 -19.39
CA THR A 83 12.01 0.21 -19.62
C THR A 83 12.47 1.64 -19.39
N ASN A 84 11.57 2.62 -19.33
CA ASN A 84 11.90 4.03 -19.12
C ASN A 84 11.20 4.64 -17.90
N VAL A 85 10.37 3.86 -17.20
CA VAL A 85 9.73 4.21 -15.93
C VAL A 85 9.73 2.98 -15.05
N ASN A 86 9.68 3.17 -13.74
CA ASN A 86 9.61 2.08 -12.77
C ASN A 86 8.15 1.73 -12.46
N TRP A 87 7.29 2.73 -12.30
CA TRP A 87 5.89 2.57 -11.95
C TRP A 87 4.94 3.37 -12.84
N VAL A 88 3.68 2.95 -12.84
CA VAL A 88 2.53 3.61 -13.48
C VAL A 88 1.51 4.05 -12.44
N ALA A 89 0.71 5.07 -12.76
CA ALA A 89 -0.34 5.61 -11.92
C ALA A 89 -1.74 5.37 -12.52
N ILE A 90 -2.68 4.93 -11.69
CA ILE A 90 -4.07 4.63 -12.07
C ILE A 90 -5.01 5.46 -11.20
N PRO A 91 -5.95 6.22 -11.79
CA PRO A 91 -6.80 7.11 -11.03
C PRO A 91 -7.87 6.35 -10.24
N GLY A 92 -8.04 6.73 -8.97
CA GLY A 92 -9.16 6.30 -8.14
C GLY A 92 -9.17 4.82 -7.75
N ARG A 93 -9.87 4.54 -6.66
CA ARG A 93 -10.01 3.16 -6.16
C ARG A 93 -10.77 2.24 -7.13
N PRO A 94 -11.88 2.67 -7.78
CA PRO A 94 -12.65 1.78 -8.65
C PRO A 94 -11.85 1.24 -9.84
N GLU A 95 -11.04 2.06 -10.51
CA GLU A 95 -10.26 1.61 -11.67
C GLU A 95 -9.03 0.80 -11.26
N PHE A 96 -8.35 1.21 -10.18
CA PHE A 96 -7.16 0.50 -9.69
C PHE A 96 -7.46 -0.93 -9.24
N PHE A 97 -8.51 -1.12 -8.44
CA PHE A 97 -8.88 -2.43 -7.91
C PHE A 97 -9.81 -3.19 -8.84
N ARG A 98 -10.89 -2.56 -9.32
CA ARG A 98 -11.95 -3.25 -10.05
C ARG A 98 -11.98 -2.97 -11.55
N GLY A 99 -11.18 -2.05 -12.08
CA GLY A 99 -11.21 -1.73 -13.52
C GLY A 99 -12.60 -1.40 -14.04
N GLY A 100 -13.43 -0.75 -13.21
CA GLY A 100 -14.82 -0.41 -13.52
C GLY A 100 -15.84 -1.55 -13.43
N LEU A 101 -15.42 -2.77 -13.08
CA LEU A 101 -16.32 -3.93 -12.93
C LEU A 101 -17.14 -3.83 -11.64
N ARG A 102 -18.46 -3.92 -11.77
CA ARG A 102 -19.40 -3.95 -10.64
C ARG A 102 -19.56 -5.38 -10.12
N ALA A 103 -19.98 -5.50 -8.85
CA ALA A 103 -20.07 -6.79 -8.16
C ALA A 103 -20.94 -7.84 -8.88
N GLY A 104 -22.03 -7.41 -9.55
CA GLY A 104 -22.95 -8.29 -10.27
C GLY A 104 -22.57 -8.58 -11.73
N GLU A 105 -21.56 -7.92 -12.28
CA GLU A 105 -21.19 -8.04 -13.70
C GLU A 105 -20.33 -9.28 -13.97
N ILE A 106 -20.37 -9.78 -15.20
CA ILE A 106 -19.57 -10.92 -15.63
C ILE A 106 -18.25 -10.39 -16.21
N LEU A 107 -17.13 -10.93 -15.73
CA LEU A 107 -15.82 -10.75 -16.35
C LEU A 107 -15.62 -11.82 -17.42
N ASP A 108 -15.93 -11.45 -18.65
CA ASP A 108 -15.68 -12.21 -19.87
C ASP A 108 -14.78 -11.45 -20.85
N ASP A 109 -14.50 -12.04 -22.02
CA ASP A 109 -13.64 -11.42 -23.03
C ASP A 109 -14.18 -10.04 -23.47
N SER A 110 -15.51 -9.88 -23.62
CA SER A 110 -16.10 -8.60 -24.02
C SER A 110 -15.83 -7.50 -22.99
N PHE A 111 -16.02 -7.80 -21.70
CA PHE A 111 -15.71 -6.85 -20.63
C PHE A 111 -14.22 -6.53 -20.60
N TYR A 112 -13.36 -7.55 -20.67
CA TYR A 112 -11.91 -7.40 -20.67
C TYR A 112 -11.43 -6.48 -21.80
N GLU A 113 -11.91 -6.73 -23.02
CA GLU A 113 -11.59 -5.91 -24.20
C GLU A 113 -12.10 -4.47 -24.08
N SER A 114 -13.27 -4.28 -23.47
CA SER A 114 -13.81 -2.95 -23.15
C SER A 114 -12.91 -2.22 -22.14
N ALA A 115 -12.48 -2.90 -21.07
CA ALA A 115 -11.58 -2.34 -20.06
C ALA A 115 -10.22 -1.94 -20.67
N VAL A 116 -9.67 -2.76 -21.56
CA VAL A 116 -8.44 -2.45 -22.31
C VAL A 116 -8.61 -1.18 -23.13
N ARG A 117 -9.69 -1.07 -23.92
CA ARG A 117 -9.96 0.12 -24.74
C ARG A 117 -10.15 1.38 -23.89
N ARG A 118 -10.88 1.30 -22.78
CA ARG A 118 -11.09 2.44 -21.87
C ARG A 118 -9.77 2.93 -21.27
N ALA A 119 -8.94 2.02 -20.75
CA ALA A 119 -7.64 2.36 -20.17
C ALA A 119 -6.67 2.93 -21.21
N ALA A 120 -6.67 2.39 -22.44
CA ALA A 120 -5.88 2.92 -23.55
C ALA A 120 -6.33 4.33 -23.95
N ALA A 121 -7.65 4.55 -24.10
CA ALA A 121 -8.23 5.85 -24.44
C ALA A 121 -8.01 6.90 -23.35
N ALA A 122 -7.99 6.50 -22.08
CA ALA A 122 -7.70 7.37 -20.95
C ALA A 122 -6.21 7.73 -20.82
N GLY A 123 -5.33 7.11 -21.61
CA GLY A 123 -3.91 7.47 -21.68
C GLY A 123 -3.09 7.12 -20.43
N TRP A 124 -3.57 6.23 -19.54
CA TRP A 124 -2.90 5.95 -18.25
C TRP A 124 -1.46 5.44 -18.38
N PHE A 125 -1.13 4.80 -19.51
CA PHE A 125 0.21 4.28 -19.81
C PHE A 125 1.00 5.19 -20.76
N GLY A 126 0.55 6.42 -20.98
CA GLY A 126 1.19 7.39 -21.88
C GLY A 126 2.64 7.64 -21.48
N GLY A 127 3.53 7.71 -22.47
CA GLY A 127 4.96 7.92 -22.23
C GLY A 127 5.73 6.70 -21.68
N ILE A 128 5.08 5.55 -21.51
CA ILE A 128 5.72 4.31 -21.05
C ILE A 128 6.27 3.51 -22.24
N ALA A 129 7.56 3.21 -22.19
CA ALA A 129 8.24 2.32 -23.11
C ALA A 129 8.37 0.91 -22.51
N VAL A 130 8.42 -0.10 -23.40
CA VAL A 130 8.59 -1.51 -23.05
C VAL A 130 9.72 -2.13 -23.87
N ALA A 131 10.21 -3.29 -23.43
CA ALA A 131 11.31 -3.98 -24.09
C ALA A 131 10.99 -4.33 -25.56
N ALA A 132 11.98 -4.20 -26.45
CA ALA A 132 11.83 -4.48 -27.88
C ALA A 132 11.32 -5.90 -28.17
N GLU A 133 11.68 -6.88 -27.33
CA GLU A 133 11.17 -8.25 -27.42
C GLU A 133 9.65 -8.32 -27.25
N LEU A 134 9.09 -7.52 -26.35
CA LEU A 134 7.64 -7.44 -26.18
C LEU A 134 6.98 -6.78 -27.40
N VAL A 135 7.59 -5.71 -27.91
CA VAL A 135 7.12 -5.01 -29.12
C VAL A 135 7.08 -5.95 -30.34
N ARG A 136 8.07 -6.83 -30.51
CA ARG A 136 8.10 -7.82 -31.60
C ARG A 136 6.96 -8.83 -31.55
N ARG A 137 6.40 -9.09 -30.36
CA ARG A 137 5.26 -10.00 -30.14
C ARG A 137 3.90 -9.33 -30.31
N LYS A 138 3.88 -8.03 -30.61
CA LYS A 138 2.66 -7.25 -30.82
C LYS A 138 1.89 -7.79 -32.03
N PRO A 139 0.60 -8.14 -31.89
CA PRO A 139 -0.21 -8.52 -33.04
C PRO A 139 -0.25 -7.42 -34.12
N PRO A 140 -0.38 -7.79 -35.41
CA PRO A 140 -0.59 -6.82 -36.48
C PRO A 140 -1.81 -5.92 -36.21
N GLY A 141 -1.68 -4.62 -36.47
CA GLY A 141 -2.78 -3.65 -36.28
C GLY A 141 -3.03 -3.19 -34.83
N THR A 142 -2.47 -3.85 -33.80
CA THR A 142 -2.64 -3.42 -32.40
C THR A 142 -1.73 -2.22 -32.08
N PRO A 143 -2.22 -1.10 -31.51
CA PRO A 143 -1.36 -0.03 -31.01
C PRO A 143 -0.47 -0.51 -29.86
N LEU A 144 0.76 0.03 -29.75
CA LEU A 144 1.68 -0.36 -28.66
C LEU A 144 1.06 -0.10 -27.28
N GLN A 145 0.36 1.02 -27.12
CA GLN A 145 -0.34 1.37 -25.88
C GLN A 145 -1.31 0.28 -25.43
N GLU A 146 -2.06 -0.29 -26.38
CA GLU A 146 -3.02 -1.36 -26.09
C GLU A 146 -2.31 -2.63 -25.63
N LEU A 147 -1.15 -2.95 -26.22
CA LEU A 147 -0.31 -4.06 -25.76
C LEU A 147 0.14 -3.84 -24.31
N VAL A 148 0.61 -2.62 -23.96
CA VAL A 148 1.01 -2.30 -22.58
C VAL A 148 -0.17 -2.49 -21.62
N VAL A 149 -1.33 -1.93 -21.96
CA VAL A 149 -2.57 -2.06 -21.15
C VAL A 149 -2.94 -3.54 -20.95
N ARG A 150 -2.90 -4.36 -21.99
CA ARG A 150 -3.18 -5.81 -21.90
C ARG A 150 -2.24 -6.54 -20.94
N HIS A 151 -0.97 -6.16 -20.90
CA HIS A 151 0.01 -6.74 -19.98
C HIS A 151 -0.09 -6.18 -18.54
N SER A 152 -0.78 -5.06 -18.37
CA SER A 152 -0.93 -4.37 -17.09
C SER A 152 -2.22 -4.73 -16.35
N ILE A 153 -3.24 -5.23 -17.03
CA ILE A 153 -4.51 -5.59 -16.38
C ILE A 153 -4.34 -6.76 -15.39
N GLY A 154 -4.95 -6.67 -14.21
CA GLY A 154 -4.75 -7.63 -13.13
C GLY A 154 -3.37 -7.56 -12.45
N THR A 155 -2.56 -6.55 -12.78
CA THR A 155 -1.26 -6.26 -12.12
C THR A 155 -1.16 -4.80 -11.71
N ASP A 156 -1.33 -3.87 -12.66
CA ASP A 156 -1.21 -2.43 -12.43
C ASP A 156 -2.55 -1.73 -12.25
N PHE A 157 -3.59 -2.21 -12.95
CA PHE A 157 -4.97 -1.75 -12.81
C PHE A 157 -5.92 -2.95 -12.89
N ALA A 158 -7.18 -2.76 -12.49
CA ALA A 158 -8.17 -3.83 -12.41
C ALA A 158 -7.61 -5.07 -11.68
N MET A 159 -6.88 -4.87 -10.58
CA MET A 159 -6.17 -5.95 -9.88
C MET A 159 -7.08 -7.14 -9.55
N ASN A 160 -8.33 -6.87 -9.17
CA ASN A 160 -9.31 -7.88 -8.79
C ASN A 160 -9.88 -8.69 -9.95
N PHE A 161 -9.48 -8.43 -11.20
CA PHE A 161 -9.77 -9.35 -12.28
C PHE A 161 -9.04 -10.67 -12.07
N ALA A 162 -7.78 -10.59 -11.63
CA ALA A 162 -6.86 -11.74 -11.61
C ALA A 162 -6.31 -12.07 -10.23
N ARG A 163 -6.49 -11.19 -9.23
CA ARG A 163 -5.85 -11.32 -7.91
C ARG A 163 -6.75 -10.88 -6.75
N THR A 164 -6.56 -11.51 -5.60
CA THR A 164 -7.01 -10.95 -4.32
C THR A 164 -5.92 -10.01 -3.80
N ALA A 165 -6.31 -8.85 -3.28
CA ALA A 165 -5.42 -7.88 -2.67
C ALA A 165 -5.64 -7.80 -1.16
N TYR A 166 -4.60 -8.05 -0.39
CA TYR A 166 -4.55 -7.86 1.05
C TYR A 166 -3.80 -6.57 1.34
N SER A 167 -4.48 -5.62 1.98
CA SER A 167 -4.00 -4.24 2.01
C SER A 167 -3.97 -3.73 3.42
N ALA A 168 -2.86 -3.09 3.81
CA ALA A 168 -2.73 -2.39 5.07
C ALA A 168 -2.72 -0.90 4.76
N ARG A 169 -3.59 -0.15 5.42
CA ARG A 169 -3.83 1.27 5.25
C ARG A 169 -3.27 2.02 6.45
N LEU A 170 -2.49 3.06 6.18
CA LEU A 170 -1.85 3.89 7.19
C LEU A 170 -2.15 5.37 6.93
N PRO A 171 -2.90 6.05 7.81
CA PRO A 171 -3.03 7.50 7.78
C PRO A 171 -1.68 8.20 7.90
N LEU A 172 -1.50 9.28 7.14
CA LEU A 172 -0.29 10.07 7.15
C LEU A 172 -0.62 11.56 7.22
N GLY A 173 0.33 12.37 7.67
CA GLY A 173 0.30 13.81 7.44
C GLY A 173 0.47 14.12 5.96
N ARG A 174 -0.09 15.25 5.52
CA ARG A 174 0.02 15.76 4.15
C ARG A 174 1.49 15.89 3.69
N GLU A 175 2.38 16.36 4.57
CA GLU A 175 3.82 16.48 4.29
C GLU A 175 4.48 15.12 4.10
N ALA A 176 4.15 14.12 4.94
CA ALA A 176 4.69 12.77 4.82
C ALA A 176 4.27 12.10 3.51
N LEU A 177 3.01 12.30 3.10
CA LEU A 177 2.54 11.87 1.78
C LEU A 177 3.30 12.59 0.65
N GLY A 178 3.55 13.90 0.80
CA GLY A 178 4.38 14.67 -0.13
C GLY A 178 5.79 14.10 -0.31
N ARG A 179 6.44 13.64 0.78
CA ARG A 179 7.74 12.94 0.69
C ARG A 179 7.66 11.63 -0.07
N ALA A 180 6.61 10.82 0.17
CA ALA A 180 6.39 9.59 -0.58
C ALA A 180 6.20 9.85 -2.10
N ILE A 181 5.41 10.88 -2.45
CA ILE A 181 5.23 11.33 -3.84
C ILE A 181 6.56 11.78 -4.46
N GLY A 182 7.35 12.56 -3.71
CA GLY A 182 8.68 13.01 -4.16
C GLY A 182 9.62 11.84 -4.46
N TYR A 183 9.64 10.82 -3.59
CA TYR A 183 10.39 9.59 -3.83
C TYR A 183 9.93 8.87 -5.09
N LEU A 184 8.63 8.63 -5.25
CA LEU A 184 8.08 7.95 -6.42
C LEU A 184 8.47 8.67 -7.71
N ASN A 185 8.28 9.99 -7.77
CA ASN A 185 8.67 10.81 -8.92
C ASN A 185 10.17 10.71 -9.20
N ALA A 186 11.03 10.74 -8.18
CA ALA A 186 12.47 10.59 -8.35
C ALA A 186 12.88 9.22 -8.90
N VAL A 187 12.16 8.15 -8.52
CA VAL A 187 12.38 6.80 -9.06
C VAL A 187 12.03 6.74 -10.55
N ASN A 188 10.90 7.32 -10.97
CA ASN A 188 10.54 7.38 -12.38
C ASN A 188 11.47 8.29 -13.20
N GLU A 189 11.91 9.42 -12.64
CA GLU A 189 12.87 10.29 -13.31
C GLU A 189 14.21 9.57 -13.54
N ARG A 190 14.71 8.84 -12.54
CA ARG A 190 15.93 8.03 -12.69
C ARG A 190 15.78 6.95 -13.75
N ALA A 191 14.64 6.25 -13.76
CA ALA A 191 14.33 5.25 -14.79
C ALA A 191 14.30 5.87 -16.19
N ARG A 192 13.84 7.11 -16.32
CA ARG A 192 13.79 7.83 -17.60
C ARG A 192 15.18 8.26 -18.07
N THR A 193 16.03 8.73 -17.16
CA THR A 193 17.37 9.21 -17.50
C THR A 193 18.38 8.09 -17.73
N SER A 194 18.22 6.96 -17.02
CA SER A 194 19.24 5.91 -16.96
C SER A 194 18.73 4.54 -17.43
N GLY A 195 17.46 4.45 -17.82
CA GLY A 195 16.78 3.19 -18.08
C GLY A 195 16.29 2.51 -16.79
N TYR A 196 15.35 1.59 -16.95
CA TYR A 196 14.83 0.75 -15.90
C TYR A 196 15.11 -0.73 -16.15
N THR A 197 15.71 -1.37 -15.16
CA THR A 197 15.88 -2.82 -15.09
C THR A 197 15.22 -3.32 -13.82
N TRP A 198 14.16 -4.12 -13.98
CA TRP A 198 13.48 -4.77 -12.87
C TRP A 198 14.37 -5.86 -12.27
N ASP A 199 14.45 -5.91 -10.94
CA ASP A 199 15.23 -6.90 -10.20
C ASP A 199 14.40 -7.51 -9.08
N ALA A 200 14.29 -8.84 -9.07
CA ALA A 200 13.44 -9.57 -8.12
C ALA A 200 13.82 -9.36 -6.65
N TYR A 201 15.05 -8.93 -6.37
CA TYR A 201 15.62 -8.92 -5.03
C TYR A 201 15.79 -7.53 -4.45
N THR A 202 16.04 -6.52 -5.30
CA THR A 202 16.42 -5.17 -4.83
C THR A 202 15.84 -4.01 -5.64
N ASN A 203 15.15 -4.26 -6.76
CA ASN A 203 14.47 -3.22 -7.57
C ASN A 203 13.12 -3.74 -8.10
N ASN A 204 12.26 -4.14 -7.18
CA ASN A 204 10.92 -4.67 -7.46
C ASN A 204 9.81 -3.79 -6.85
N CYS A 205 8.57 -4.23 -7.05
CA CYS A 205 7.37 -3.58 -6.53
C CYS A 205 7.35 -3.38 -5.00
N SER A 206 7.88 -4.35 -4.25
CA SER A 206 7.94 -4.31 -2.79
C SER A 206 9.03 -3.36 -2.29
N HIS A 207 10.12 -3.14 -3.04
CA HIS A 207 11.12 -2.11 -2.70
C HIS A 207 10.54 -0.71 -2.85
N VAL A 208 9.85 -0.45 -3.96
CA VAL A 208 9.22 0.85 -4.20
C VAL A 208 8.16 1.14 -3.15
N ALA A 209 7.27 0.20 -2.86
CA ALA A 209 6.26 0.34 -1.81
C ALA A 209 6.91 0.58 -0.43
N HIS A 210 7.92 -0.24 -0.08
CA HIS A 210 8.65 -0.12 1.19
C HIS A 210 9.32 1.25 1.33
N ASN A 211 10.04 1.70 0.31
CA ASN A 211 10.81 2.94 0.37
C ASN A 211 9.94 4.19 0.29
N ALA A 212 8.78 4.14 -0.40
CA ALA A 212 7.79 5.21 -0.35
C ALA A 212 7.28 5.44 1.08
N LEU A 213 7.01 4.35 1.82
CA LEU A 213 6.65 4.42 3.26
C LEU A 213 7.84 4.82 4.13
N ALA A 214 9.05 4.40 3.79
CA ALA A 214 10.25 4.75 4.54
C ALA A 214 10.53 6.25 4.51
N VAL A 215 10.46 6.90 3.34
CA VAL A 215 10.64 8.36 3.24
C VAL A 215 9.49 9.15 3.86
N ALA A 216 8.31 8.54 4.00
CA ALA A 216 7.22 9.10 4.80
C ALA A 216 7.54 9.06 6.31
N GLY A 217 8.55 8.30 6.73
CA GLY A 217 9.04 8.18 8.11
C GLY A 217 8.57 6.91 8.83
N VAL A 218 7.87 6.01 8.14
CA VAL A 218 7.26 4.82 8.74
C VAL A 218 8.30 3.83 9.27
N TRP A 219 9.40 3.62 8.54
CA TRP A 219 10.50 2.72 8.90
C TRP A 219 11.77 3.12 8.14
N ASP A 220 12.86 2.39 8.37
CA ASP A 220 14.11 2.58 7.64
C ASP A 220 14.00 2.25 6.15
N PRO A 221 14.67 3.01 5.28
CA PRO A 221 14.76 2.68 3.86
C PRO A 221 15.59 1.43 3.64
N LYS A 222 15.34 0.76 2.51
CA LYS A 222 16.17 -0.32 1.99
C LYS A 222 16.99 0.17 0.81
N GLU A 223 18.19 -0.35 0.69
CA GLU A 223 19.02 -0.09 -0.48
C GLU A 223 18.45 -0.79 -1.72
N ALA A 224 18.28 -0.03 -2.80
CA ALA A 224 18.05 -0.60 -4.12
C ALA A 224 19.41 -0.83 -4.79
N ARG A 225 19.71 -2.07 -5.18
CA ARG A 225 20.99 -2.46 -5.79
C ARG A 225 20.78 -2.77 -7.27
N ALA A 226 21.83 -2.62 -8.07
CA ALA A 226 21.82 -3.08 -9.44
C ALA A 226 21.97 -4.61 -9.50
N SER A 227 21.35 -5.24 -10.48
CA SER A 227 21.43 -6.69 -10.71
C SER A 227 22.87 -7.14 -10.94
N GLY A 228 23.34 -8.19 -10.26
CA GLY A 228 24.63 -8.82 -10.54
C GLY A 228 24.96 -10.01 -9.62
N PRO A 229 25.89 -10.91 -9.99
CA PRO A 229 26.23 -12.09 -9.19
C PRO A 229 26.77 -11.78 -7.79
N MET A 230 27.40 -10.61 -7.58
CA MET A 230 27.80 -10.16 -6.23
C MET A 230 26.62 -9.69 -5.36
N SER A 231 25.48 -9.29 -5.94
CA SER A 231 24.33 -8.82 -5.16
C SER A 231 23.74 -9.96 -4.33
N VAL A 232 23.59 -11.15 -4.90
CA VAL A 232 23.05 -12.34 -4.21
C VAL A 232 23.84 -12.69 -2.94
N ALA A 233 25.17 -12.65 -3.00
CA ALA A 233 26.02 -12.95 -1.83
C ALA A 233 25.87 -11.88 -0.73
N MET A 234 25.85 -10.60 -1.12
CA MET A 234 25.63 -9.48 -0.19
C MET A 234 24.22 -9.49 0.39
N ASP A 235 23.23 -9.97 -0.37
CA ASP A 235 21.85 -10.05 0.06
C ASP A 235 21.66 -11.17 1.09
N VAL A 236 22.30 -12.33 0.92
CA VAL A 236 22.36 -13.39 1.97
C VAL A 236 23.04 -12.87 3.24
N VAL A 237 24.14 -12.13 3.12
CA VAL A 237 24.80 -11.49 4.27
C VAL A 237 23.88 -10.46 4.93
N SER A 238 23.08 -9.72 4.16
CA SER A 238 22.09 -8.77 4.71
C SER A 238 21.06 -9.48 5.58
N VAL A 239 20.58 -10.67 5.18
CA VAL A 239 19.65 -11.49 5.98
C VAL A 239 20.28 -11.96 7.27
N ILE A 240 21.52 -12.43 7.22
CA ILE A 240 22.24 -12.90 8.41
C ILE A 240 22.47 -11.73 9.38
N ARG A 241 22.90 -10.56 8.89
CA ARG A 241 23.07 -9.35 9.70
C ARG A 241 21.75 -8.85 10.26
N ALA A 242 20.68 -8.86 9.46
CA ALA A 242 19.34 -8.51 9.86
C ALA A 242 18.86 -9.35 11.04
N ILE A 243 19.01 -10.68 10.95
CA ILE A 243 18.67 -11.61 12.02
C ILE A 243 19.53 -11.35 13.27
N ALA A 244 20.85 -11.21 13.10
CA ALA A 244 21.78 -11.01 14.22
C ALA A 244 21.56 -9.66 14.95
N LEU A 245 21.20 -8.61 14.22
CA LEU A 245 21.00 -7.25 14.75
C LEU A 245 19.53 -6.94 15.05
N ARG A 246 18.61 -7.89 14.84
CA ARG A 246 17.16 -7.66 14.83
C ARG A 246 16.73 -6.49 13.92
N ARG A 247 17.49 -6.26 12.84
CA ARG A 247 17.23 -5.26 11.80
C ARG A 247 16.66 -5.94 10.56
N MET A 248 16.25 -5.17 9.55
CA MET A 248 15.73 -5.76 8.30
C MET A 248 16.83 -6.13 7.34
N SER A 249 16.54 -7.19 6.58
CA SER A 249 17.26 -7.47 5.34
C SER A 249 16.80 -6.50 4.25
N ASP A 250 17.69 -6.25 3.29
CA ASP A 250 17.38 -5.51 2.07
C ASP A 250 16.37 -6.24 1.17
N PHE A 251 16.07 -7.54 1.40
CA PHE A 251 15.00 -8.22 0.66
C PHE A 251 13.62 -7.63 0.98
N SER A 252 12.82 -7.39 -0.05
CA SER A 252 11.43 -6.93 0.09
C SER A 252 10.49 -7.86 -0.64
N PHE A 253 9.53 -8.42 0.10
CA PHE A 253 8.46 -9.27 -0.42
C PHE A 253 7.10 -8.62 -0.14
N PRO A 254 6.08 -8.85 -1.01
CA PRO A 254 4.79 -8.17 -0.87
C PRO A 254 4.13 -8.43 0.48
N ALA A 255 4.01 -9.70 0.88
CA ALA A 255 3.35 -10.09 2.11
C ALA A 255 4.05 -9.53 3.36
N ASN A 256 5.39 -9.46 3.35
CA ASN A 256 6.15 -8.87 4.44
C ASN A 256 5.90 -7.35 4.56
N THR A 257 5.77 -6.64 3.44
CA THR A 257 5.46 -5.20 3.43
C THR A 257 4.07 -4.94 4.02
N PHE A 258 3.08 -5.75 3.64
CA PHE A 258 1.73 -5.70 4.20
C PHE A 258 1.71 -5.92 5.72
N VAL A 259 2.30 -7.03 6.21
CA VAL A 259 2.31 -7.35 7.64
C VAL A 259 3.01 -6.25 8.44
N ARG A 260 4.14 -5.76 7.93
CA ARG A 260 4.90 -4.72 8.63
C ARG A 260 4.19 -3.39 8.67
N LEU A 261 3.46 -3.02 7.60
CA LEU A 261 2.68 -1.79 7.61
C LEU A 261 1.57 -1.86 8.65
N TYR A 262 0.91 -3.02 8.76
CA TYR A 262 -0.04 -3.27 9.83
C TYR A 262 0.62 -3.13 11.21
N GLU A 263 1.79 -3.74 11.44
CA GLU A 263 2.53 -3.62 12.71
C GLU A 263 2.93 -2.18 13.02
N ALA A 264 3.41 -1.43 12.02
CA ALA A 264 3.76 -0.03 12.16
C ALA A 264 2.55 0.86 12.49
N GLY A 265 1.37 0.50 11.98
CA GLY A 265 0.11 1.19 12.25
C GLY A 265 -0.56 0.82 13.56
N ASN A 266 -0.39 -0.42 14.05
CA ASN A 266 -1.21 -0.97 15.13
C ASN A 266 -0.44 -1.49 16.35
N GLU A 267 0.78 -1.99 16.20
CA GLU A 267 1.41 -2.84 17.23
C GLU A 267 2.65 -2.25 17.91
N ARG A 268 3.18 -1.10 17.45
CA ARG A 268 4.36 -0.52 18.12
C ARG A 268 4.00 -0.07 19.55
N PRO A 269 5.00 -0.06 20.47
CA PRO A 269 4.75 0.25 21.86
C PRO A 269 4.39 1.73 22.00
N ILE A 270 3.12 1.98 22.27
CA ILE A 270 2.60 3.31 22.65
C ILE A 270 2.03 3.31 24.08
N ASP A 271 2.04 2.16 24.75
CA ASP A 271 1.37 1.96 26.03
C ASP A 271 2.21 2.49 27.21
N ASP A 272 3.54 2.54 27.07
CA ASP A 272 4.45 3.11 28.06
C ASP A 272 5.64 3.85 27.42
N ALA A 273 6.12 4.89 28.11
CA ALA A 273 7.18 5.75 27.61
C ALA A 273 8.55 5.06 27.55
N LEU A 274 8.80 4.04 28.37
CA LEU A 274 10.08 3.36 28.43
C LEU A 274 10.29 2.52 27.17
N ASP A 275 9.33 1.67 26.83
CA ASP A 275 9.40 0.83 25.65
C ASP A 275 9.29 1.66 24.37
N ALA A 276 8.47 2.72 24.38
CA ALA A 276 8.45 3.73 23.31
C ALA A 276 9.85 4.36 23.08
N SER A 277 10.56 4.73 24.16
CA SER A 277 11.90 5.33 24.06
C SER A 277 12.99 4.36 23.56
N ARG A 278 12.75 3.05 23.72
CA ARG A 278 13.65 1.98 23.23
C ARG A 278 13.34 1.57 21.79
N ASN A 279 12.17 1.94 21.28
CA ASN A 279 11.77 1.61 19.92
C ASN A 279 12.28 2.67 18.93
N HIS A 280 13.22 2.27 18.06
CA HIS A 280 13.85 3.14 17.08
C HIS A 280 12.85 3.93 16.21
N ASP A 281 11.80 3.27 15.71
CA ASP A 281 10.85 3.90 14.80
C ASP A 281 9.94 4.90 15.53
N ILE A 282 9.55 4.59 16.79
CA ILE A 282 8.79 5.51 17.64
C ILE A 282 9.64 6.74 17.96
N VAL A 283 10.89 6.57 18.39
CA VAL A 283 11.80 7.69 18.68
C VAL A 283 11.97 8.59 17.45
N ARG A 284 12.19 7.99 16.26
CA ARG A 284 12.31 8.77 15.02
C ARG A 284 11.04 9.56 14.72
N THR A 285 9.89 8.90 14.69
CA THR A 285 8.62 9.57 14.35
C THR A 285 8.26 10.66 15.36
N MET A 286 8.50 10.44 16.65
CA MET A 286 8.32 11.46 17.70
C MET A 286 9.21 12.70 17.49
N ASN A 287 10.43 12.54 16.99
CA ASN A 287 11.29 13.68 16.64
C ASN A 287 10.70 14.50 15.48
N ASP A 288 9.96 13.84 14.58
CA ASP A 288 9.20 14.46 13.50
C ASP A 288 7.78 14.90 13.95
N ARG A 289 7.48 14.86 15.26
CA ARG A 289 6.22 15.25 15.89
C ARG A 289 4.98 14.45 15.43
N TRP A 290 5.15 13.18 15.08
CA TRP A 290 4.04 12.29 14.77
C TRP A 290 4.32 10.86 15.22
N LEU A 291 3.32 9.99 15.19
CA LEU A 291 3.49 8.55 15.40
C LEU A 291 2.85 7.79 14.25
N SER A 292 3.51 6.74 13.78
CA SER A 292 2.90 5.84 12.80
C SER A 292 1.82 4.96 13.42
N THR A 293 1.93 4.66 14.72
CA THR A 293 0.97 3.81 15.42
C THR A 293 -0.14 4.66 15.98
N GLY A 294 -1.34 4.52 15.43
CA GLY A 294 -2.45 5.39 15.77
C GLY A 294 -3.75 5.09 15.02
N PRO A 295 -4.81 5.85 15.35
CA PRO A 295 -6.15 5.65 14.83
C PRO A 295 -6.20 5.74 13.30
N GLY A 296 -7.11 4.97 12.69
CA GLY A 296 -7.35 4.90 11.26
C GLY A 296 -6.43 3.92 10.51
N ALA A 297 -5.47 3.28 11.18
CA ALA A 297 -4.69 2.20 10.59
C ALA A 297 -5.55 0.93 10.47
N LEU A 298 -5.89 0.54 9.25
CA LEU A 298 -6.82 -0.57 8.98
C LEU A 298 -6.22 -1.57 8.00
N ILE A 299 -6.82 -2.74 7.91
CA ILE A 299 -6.60 -3.69 6.83
C ILE A 299 -7.86 -3.80 5.99
N ALA A 300 -7.68 -4.05 4.70
CA ALA A 300 -8.76 -4.28 3.75
C ALA A 300 -8.40 -5.44 2.82
N THR A 301 -9.38 -6.29 2.54
CA THR A 301 -9.28 -7.35 1.54
C THR A 301 -10.15 -6.99 0.36
N TYR A 302 -9.56 -6.87 -0.82
CA TYR A 302 -10.28 -6.75 -2.07
C TYR A 302 -10.19 -8.10 -2.78
N PRO A 303 -11.24 -8.93 -2.75
CA PRO A 303 -11.19 -10.26 -3.31
C PRO A 303 -11.08 -10.22 -4.84
N LEU A 304 -10.48 -11.27 -5.41
CA LEU A 304 -10.70 -11.63 -6.81
C LEU A 304 -12.20 -11.57 -7.13
N HIS A 305 -12.55 -11.10 -8.32
CA HIS A 305 -13.92 -11.10 -8.80
C HIS A 305 -14.55 -12.48 -8.68
N ASP A 306 -15.83 -12.49 -8.30
CA ASP A 306 -16.60 -13.67 -7.96
C ASP A 306 -16.39 -14.83 -8.94
N ALA A 307 -16.13 -16.03 -8.41
CA ALA A 307 -15.64 -17.16 -9.20
C ALA A 307 -16.66 -17.64 -10.25
N GLU A 308 -17.95 -17.53 -9.96
CA GLU A 308 -19.04 -17.88 -10.88
C GLU A 308 -19.19 -16.85 -12.01
N ARG A 309 -18.74 -15.62 -11.78
CA ARG A 309 -18.80 -14.50 -12.73
C ARG A 309 -17.45 -14.16 -13.36
N ASN A 310 -16.38 -14.88 -13.01
CA ASN A 310 -15.03 -14.68 -13.55
C ASN A 310 -14.65 -15.80 -14.54
N ARG A 311 -14.89 -15.53 -15.83
CA ARG A 311 -14.64 -16.49 -16.92
C ARG A 311 -13.19 -16.52 -17.38
N LEU A 312 -12.39 -15.53 -17.01
CA LEU A 312 -11.03 -15.35 -17.54
C LEU A 312 -9.94 -15.75 -16.56
N PHE A 313 -10.17 -15.59 -15.27
CA PHE A 313 -9.17 -15.81 -14.23
C PHE A 313 -9.64 -16.82 -13.19
N THR A 314 -8.71 -17.31 -12.40
CA THR A 314 -8.96 -18.22 -11.28
C THR A 314 -8.06 -17.85 -10.12
N ALA A 315 -8.40 -18.31 -8.91
CA ALA A 315 -7.62 -18.03 -7.72
C ALA A 315 -6.16 -18.50 -7.87
N GLY A 316 -5.24 -17.58 -7.59
CA GLY A 316 -3.82 -17.85 -7.42
C GLY A 316 -3.46 -18.18 -5.98
N ARG A 317 -2.18 -18.50 -5.75
CA ARG A 317 -1.63 -18.70 -4.41
C ARG A 317 -1.45 -17.36 -3.69
N ASP A 318 -1.44 -17.41 -2.35
CA ASP A 318 -1.04 -16.26 -1.53
C ASP A 318 0.37 -15.77 -1.92
N PRO A 319 0.63 -14.44 -1.81
CA PRO A 319 1.95 -13.89 -2.09
C PRO A 319 3.00 -14.53 -1.19
N PHE A 320 4.21 -14.68 -1.70
CA PHE A 320 5.30 -15.21 -0.88
C PHE A 320 5.58 -14.31 0.30
N LEU A 321 5.77 -14.97 1.44
CA LEU A 321 6.15 -14.38 2.69
C LEU A 321 7.43 -15.05 3.16
N PHE A 322 8.47 -14.25 3.38
CA PHE A 322 9.64 -14.70 4.08
C PHE A 322 9.37 -14.70 5.59
N SER A 323 9.49 -15.86 6.22
CA SER A 323 9.26 -16.09 7.64
C SER A 323 10.38 -16.97 8.18
N VAL A 324 10.94 -16.62 9.34
CA VAL A 324 11.92 -17.47 10.05
C VAL A 324 11.22 -18.00 11.29
N PRO A 325 10.90 -19.31 11.35
CA PRO A 325 10.22 -19.89 12.52
C PRO A 325 10.92 -19.53 13.83
N VAL A 326 10.15 -19.23 14.88
CA VAL A 326 10.59 -18.87 16.24
C VAL A 326 11.27 -17.49 16.38
N LEU A 327 11.97 -16.97 15.36
CA LEU A 327 12.68 -15.68 15.42
C LEU A 327 11.90 -14.52 14.77
N TRP A 328 11.14 -14.82 13.72
CA TRP A 328 10.41 -13.85 12.91
C TRP A 328 9.25 -14.57 12.18
N ASP A 329 8.31 -15.13 12.95
CA ASP A 329 7.15 -15.81 12.38
C ASP A 329 6.09 -14.81 11.89
N LYS A 330 6.22 -14.39 10.63
CA LYS A 330 5.22 -13.51 9.99
C LYS A 330 4.09 -14.31 9.34
N GLU A 331 4.21 -15.63 9.23
CA GLU A 331 3.24 -16.46 8.51
C GLU A 331 1.94 -16.55 9.29
N GLN A 332 2.03 -16.81 10.59
CA GLN A 332 0.88 -16.80 11.47
C GLN A 332 0.21 -15.42 11.48
N LYS A 333 1.00 -14.34 11.55
CA LYS A 333 0.48 -12.97 11.51
C LYS A 333 -0.22 -12.69 10.18
N PHE A 334 0.37 -13.06 9.05
CA PHE A 334 -0.26 -12.91 7.73
C PHE A 334 -1.59 -13.66 7.65
N LYS A 335 -1.64 -14.93 8.10
CA LYS A 335 -2.87 -15.72 8.11
C LYS A 335 -3.93 -15.10 9.04
N MET A 336 -3.55 -14.67 10.24
CA MET A 336 -4.45 -13.99 11.16
C MET A 336 -5.07 -12.75 10.48
N LEU A 337 -4.26 -11.87 9.90
CA LEU A 337 -4.73 -10.66 9.25
C LEU A 337 -5.60 -10.91 8.02
N THR A 338 -5.37 -11.99 7.27
CA THR A 338 -6.05 -12.24 5.98
C THR A 338 -7.21 -13.23 6.06
N ARG A 339 -7.38 -13.92 7.20
CA ARG A 339 -8.41 -14.95 7.40
C ARG A 339 -9.33 -14.64 8.58
N THR A 340 -8.78 -14.18 9.69
CA THR A 340 -9.51 -13.93 10.93
C THR A 340 -9.01 -12.66 11.62
N PRO A 341 -9.06 -11.50 10.94
CA PRO A 341 -8.52 -10.29 11.51
C PRO A 341 -9.36 -9.82 12.72
N PRO A 342 -8.70 -9.22 13.73
CA PRO A 342 -9.44 -8.62 14.84
C PRO A 342 -10.26 -7.42 14.33
N SER A 343 -11.39 -7.15 14.98
CA SER A 343 -12.31 -6.07 14.56
C SER A 343 -11.64 -4.69 14.52
N HIS A 344 -10.74 -4.40 15.48
CA HIS A 344 -10.00 -3.14 15.47
C HIS A 344 -9.06 -2.97 14.27
N ALA A 345 -8.79 -4.03 13.50
CA ALA A 345 -8.02 -3.94 12.26
C ALA A 345 -8.92 -3.72 11.04
N THR A 346 -10.20 -4.10 11.05
CA THR A 346 -11.07 -4.06 9.86
C THR A 346 -12.23 -3.08 9.95
N ASP A 347 -12.66 -2.73 11.16
CA ASP A 347 -13.75 -1.80 11.41
C ASP A 347 -13.21 -0.48 11.97
N LEU A 348 -13.61 0.63 11.34
CA LEU A 348 -13.08 1.95 11.68
C LEU A 348 -13.48 2.37 13.10
N TYR A 349 -14.71 2.12 13.53
CA TYR A 349 -15.15 2.54 14.84
C TYR A 349 -14.52 1.71 15.96
N ALA A 350 -14.37 0.40 15.75
CA ALA A 350 -13.62 -0.49 16.63
C ALA A 350 -12.15 -0.07 16.73
N ASN A 351 -11.53 0.34 15.62
CA ASN A 351 -10.16 0.88 15.60
C ASN A 351 -10.03 2.16 16.42
N LEU A 352 -10.93 3.13 16.22
CA LEU A 352 -10.93 4.37 17.00
C LEU A 352 -11.12 4.10 18.49
N THR A 353 -12.03 3.19 18.85
CA THR A 353 -12.28 2.78 20.24
C THR A 353 -11.04 2.13 20.84
N TYR A 354 -10.40 1.21 20.11
CA TYR A 354 -9.18 0.52 20.54
C TYR A 354 -8.05 1.51 20.84
N PHE A 355 -7.82 2.50 19.97
CA PHE A 355 -6.77 3.50 20.19
C PHE A 355 -7.10 4.48 21.31
N ARG A 356 -8.35 4.92 21.43
CA ARG A 356 -8.80 5.73 22.58
C ARG A 356 -8.47 5.02 23.89
N ASP A 357 -8.82 3.75 23.99
CA ASP A 357 -8.63 2.97 25.22
C ASP A 357 -7.13 2.75 25.52
N ARG A 358 -6.31 2.50 24.50
CA ARG A 358 -4.86 2.44 24.65
C ARG A 358 -4.26 3.74 25.14
N TYR A 359 -4.64 4.88 24.55
CA TYR A 359 -4.12 6.17 24.99
C TYR A 359 -4.54 6.51 26.42
N ALA A 360 -5.81 6.26 26.78
CA ALA A 360 -6.29 6.46 28.14
C ALA A 360 -5.57 5.56 29.16
N ALA A 361 -5.41 4.27 28.85
CA ALA A 361 -4.69 3.33 29.69
C ALA A 361 -3.21 3.68 29.84
N ALA A 362 -2.55 4.11 28.75
CA ALA A 362 -1.18 4.56 28.76
C ALA A 362 -1.01 5.76 29.70
N LEU A 363 -1.84 6.79 29.55
CA LEU A 363 -1.79 8.00 30.38
C LEU A 363 -2.06 7.72 31.87
N ALA A 364 -2.92 6.74 32.19
CA ALA A 364 -3.23 6.37 33.56
C ALA A 364 -2.10 5.56 34.25
N ASN A 365 -1.34 4.76 33.48
CA ASN A 365 -0.42 3.76 34.02
C ASN A 365 1.07 4.11 33.83
N GLN A 366 1.41 5.32 33.35
CA GLN A 366 2.82 5.63 33.08
C GLN A 366 3.66 5.71 34.37
N PRO A 367 4.82 5.02 34.43
CA PRO A 367 5.78 5.27 35.50
C PRO A 367 6.29 6.71 35.42
N VAL A 368 6.64 7.28 36.59
CA VAL A 368 7.28 8.60 36.68
C VAL A 368 8.69 8.49 36.12
N LEU A 369 8.81 8.64 34.81
CA LEU A 369 10.07 8.85 34.11
C LEU A 369 10.18 10.34 33.84
N GLU A 370 11.10 10.98 34.57
CA GLU A 370 11.44 12.39 34.41
C GLU A 370 12.54 12.51 33.35
N ASN A 371 12.12 12.51 32.08
CA ASN A 371 12.99 12.88 30.98
C ASN A 371 12.20 13.54 29.85
N ALA A 372 12.91 14.35 29.06
CA ALA A 372 12.29 15.15 28.01
C ALA A 372 11.56 14.33 26.93
N PHE A 373 11.92 13.05 26.72
CA PHE A 373 11.17 12.19 25.81
C PHE A 373 9.82 11.80 26.41
N ALA A 374 9.80 11.36 27.67
CA ALA A 374 8.59 10.93 28.36
C ALA A 374 7.56 12.07 28.47
N ASP A 375 8.01 13.31 28.72
CA ASP A 375 7.14 14.48 28.74
C ASP A 375 6.48 14.75 27.39
N ARG A 376 7.28 14.83 26.31
CA ARG A 376 6.76 15.01 24.94
C ARG A 376 5.84 13.86 24.52
N PHE A 377 6.18 12.64 24.93
CA PHE A 377 5.39 11.46 24.62
C PHE A 377 4.02 11.50 25.31
N ARG A 378 3.96 11.84 26.62
CA ARG A 378 2.70 12.03 27.34
C ARG A 378 1.84 13.14 26.74
N GLU A 379 2.45 14.27 26.41
CA GLU A 379 1.75 15.38 25.76
C GLU A 379 1.14 14.93 24.42
N HIS A 380 1.91 14.20 23.61
CA HIS A 380 1.44 13.63 22.35
C HIS A 380 0.27 12.67 22.55
N LEU A 381 0.36 11.71 23.48
CA LEU A 381 -0.72 10.77 23.77
C LEU A 381 -2.01 11.48 24.24
N ALA A 382 -1.88 12.51 25.08
CA ALA A 382 -3.03 13.30 25.53
C ALA A 382 -3.68 14.07 24.37
N GLY A 383 -2.87 14.57 23.42
CA GLY A 383 -3.36 15.16 22.18
C GLY A 383 -4.11 14.17 21.30
N GLU A 384 -3.53 13.00 21.07
CA GLU A 384 -4.13 11.94 20.24
C GLU A 384 -5.38 11.32 20.88
N LEU A 385 -5.47 11.24 22.22
CA LEU A 385 -6.70 10.84 22.90
C LEU A 385 -7.86 11.80 22.56
N ARG A 386 -7.67 13.11 22.77
CA ARG A 386 -8.69 14.12 22.46
C ARG A 386 -9.08 14.11 20.98
N ARG A 387 -8.09 13.96 20.09
CA ARG A 387 -8.32 13.86 18.65
C ARG A 387 -9.14 12.62 18.30
N THR A 388 -8.83 11.47 18.89
CA THR A 388 -9.55 10.22 18.65
C THR A 388 -11.00 10.32 19.11
N GLU A 389 -11.28 10.93 20.25
CA GLU A 389 -12.64 11.18 20.73
C GLU A 389 -13.44 12.10 19.80
N ALA A 390 -12.78 13.13 19.24
CA ALA A 390 -13.38 13.99 18.24
C ALA A 390 -13.70 13.21 16.94
N LEU A 391 -12.77 12.39 16.46
CA LEU A 391 -12.97 11.52 15.29
C LEU A 391 -14.12 10.52 15.50
N MET A 392 -14.26 9.96 16.71
CA MET A 392 -15.40 9.08 17.05
C MET A 392 -16.74 9.82 17.01
N SER A 393 -16.76 11.07 17.45
CA SER A 393 -17.97 11.90 17.41
C SER A 393 -18.36 12.23 15.98
N GLU A 394 -17.38 12.62 15.16
CA GLU A 394 -17.58 12.87 13.73
C GLU A 394 -18.00 11.61 12.96
N TYR A 395 -17.40 10.46 13.26
CA TYR A 395 -17.81 9.17 12.71
C TYR A 395 -19.30 8.90 12.92
N ARG A 396 -19.81 9.09 14.15
CA ARG A 396 -21.22 8.86 14.48
C ARG A 396 -22.15 9.76 13.67
N LEU A 397 -21.77 11.03 13.50
CA LEU A 397 -22.52 11.99 12.66
C LEU A 397 -22.55 11.54 11.20
N LEU A 398 -21.40 11.16 10.63
CA LEU A 398 -21.28 10.72 9.23
C LEU A 398 -21.95 9.38 8.97
N ALA A 399 -21.94 8.47 9.94
CA ALA A 399 -22.57 7.16 9.85
C ALA A 399 -24.10 7.21 10.07
N GLY A 400 -24.67 8.38 10.37
CA GLY A 400 -26.09 8.52 10.66
C GLY A 400 -26.52 7.87 11.99
N VAL A 401 -25.57 7.64 12.90
CA VAL A 401 -25.83 7.09 14.23
C VAL A 401 -26.09 8.26 15.18
N THR A 402 -27.33 8.75 15.20
CA THR A 402 -27.79 9.66 16.26
C THR A 402 -27.93 8.86 17.55
N GLY A 403 -27.23 9.28 18.61
CA GLY A 403 -27.19 8.58 19.89
C GLY A 403 -28.59 8.26 20.43
N GLY A 404 -28.78 6.99 20.82
CA GLY A 404 -29.89 6.54 21.65
C GLY A 404 -29.55 6.64 23.14
#